data_AF-A0A7W1CIZ0-F1
#
_entry.id   AF-A0A7W1CIZ0-F1
#
_cell.length_a   1.000
_cell.length_b   1.000
_cell.length_c   1.000
_cell.angle_alpha   90.00
_cell.angle_beta   90.00
_cell.angle_gamma   90.00
#
_symmetry.space_group_name_H-M   'P 1'
#
loop_
_entity.id
_entity.type
_entity.pdbx_description
1 polymer ?
#
loop_
_entity_poly.entity_id
_entity_poly.type
_entity_poly.pdbx_seq_one_letter_code
_entity_poly.pdbx_strand_id
1 'polypeptide(L)' 'MGATENDPFSQSALAEAFENGWGVKKSFEEAFKYYLLAAAQGFSIAQYYIGNCYKWGKGVEQSKEESLKYYNLSTEQG' A
#
# COMPACT_ATOMS: atom_id res chain seq x y z
N MET A 1 -6.24 -7.93 23.46
CA MET A 1 -6.49 -7.03 22.31
C MET A 1 -5.12 -6.56 21.85
N GLY A 2 -4.47 -7.06 20.82
CA GLY A 2 -4.78 -7.99 19.75
C GLY A 2 -3.75 -7.65 18.67
N ALA A 3 -2.64 -8.39 18.62
CA ALA A 3 -1.43 -8.03 17.86
C ALA A 3 -1.61 -8.01 16.32
N THR A 4 -2.84 -8.03 15.82
CA THR A 4 -3.18 -8.17 14.39
C THR A 4 -3.42 -6.83 13.70
N GLU A 5 -3.77 -5.76 14.41
CA GLU A 5 -4.06 -4.45 13.79
C GLU A 5 -2.80 -3.68 13.35
N ASN A 6 -1.64 -4.06 13.89
CA ASN A 6 -0.36 -3.44 13.55
C ASN A 6 0.57 -4.38 12.76
N ASP A 7 0.06 -5.47 12.21
CA ASP A 7 0.87 -6.34 11.35
C ASP A 7 0.86 -5.80 9.89
N PRO A 8 2.03 -5.56 9.27
CA PRO A 8 2.09 -5.00 7.91
C PRO A 8 1.49 -5.92 6.84
N PHE A 9 1.49 -7.25 7.06
CA PHE A 9 0.79 -8.21 6.21
C PHE A 9 -0.72 -8.02 6.31
N SER A 10 -1.24 -7.87 7.53
CA SER A 10 -2.69 -7.64 7.75
C SER A 10 -3.15 -6.29 7.16
N GLN A 11 -2.34 -5.24 7.32
CA GLN A 11 -2.60 -3.93 6.71
C GLN A 11 -2.58 -4.00 5.18
N SER A 12 -1.64 -4.75 4.59
CA SER A 12 -1.58 -4.94 3.12
C SER A 12 -2.76 -5.76 2.58
N ALA A 13 -3.20 -6.78 3.33
CA ALA A 13 -4.39 -7.56 2.96
C ALA A 13 -5.67 -6.71 3.04
N LEU A 14 -5.79 -5.85 4.05
CA LEU A 14 -6.91 -4.92 4.14
C LEU A 14 -6.88 -3.88 3.00
N ALA A 15 -5.69 -3.40 2.63
CA ALA A 15 -5.52 -2.54 1.46
C ALA A 15 -6.00 -3.22 0.17
N GLU A 16 -5.65 -4.49 -0.04
CA GLU A 16 -6.12 -5.29 -1.18
C GLU A 16 -7.64 -5.49 -1.15
N ALA A 17 -8.22 -5.69 0.04
CA ALA A 17 -9.67 -5.77 0.21
C ALA A 17 -10.35 -4.45 -0.19
N PHE A 18 -9.78 -3.29 0.14
CA PHE A 18 -10.25 -1.99 -0.32
C PHE A 18 -10.06 -1.78 -1.82
N GLU A 19 -8.97 -2.30 -2.42
CA GLU A 19 -8.74 -2.22 -3.87
C GLU A 19 -9.80 -3.03 -4.65
N ASN A 20 -10.14 -4.22 -4.15
CA ASN A 20 -11.02 -5.16 -4.82
C ASN A 20 -12.49 -5.06 -4.36
N GLY A 21 -12.76 -4.41 -3.23
CA GLY A 21 -14.09 -4.35 -2.62
C GLY A 21 -14.51 -5.65 -1.94
N TRP A 22 -13.57 -6.39 -1.35
CA TRP A 22 -13.86 -7.67 -0.69
C TRP A 22 -14.36 -7.46 0.73
N GLY A 23 -15.68 -7.54 0.91
CA GLY A 23 -16.32 -7.34 2.22
C GLY A 23 -16.25 -5.89 2.74
N VAL A 24 -15.57 -4.99 2.02
CA VAL A 24 -15.49 -3.55 2.28
C VAL A 24 -15.88 -2.78 1.02
N LYS A 25 -16.27 -1.51 1.19
CA LYS A 25 -16.55 -0.64 0.05
C LYS A 25 -15.25 -0.38 -0.71
N LYS A 26 -15.22 -0.70 -2.00
CA LYS A 26 -14.07 -0.46 -2.88
C LYS A 26 -13.65 1.01 -2.81
N SER A 27 -12.40 1.26 -2.45
CA SER A 27 -11.80 2.58 -2.35
C SER A 27 -10.29 2.49 -2.51
N PHE A 28 -9.79 3.03 -3.63
CA PHE A 28 -8.35 3.10 -3.85
C PHE A 28 -7.65 4.06 -2.87
N GLU A 29 -8.35 5.11 -2.43
CA GLU A 29 -7.80 6.08 -1.45
C GLU A 29 -7.58 5.43 -0.09
N GLU A 30 -8.53 4.59 0.35
CA GLU A 30 -8.38 3.83 1.60
C GLU A 30 -7.30 2.76 1.45
N ALA A 31 -7.29 2.02 0.33
CA ALA A 31 -6.25 1.04 0.04
C ALA A 31 -4.85 1.67 0.14
N PHE A 32 -4.67 2.85 -0.46
CA PHE A 32 -3.42 3.58 -0.43
C PHE A 32 -2.96 3.94 0.99
N LYS A 33 -3.88 4.38 1.87
CA LYS A 33 -3.56 4.67 3.28
C LYS A 33 -3.07 3.43 4.03
N TYR A 34 -3.71 2.28 3.83
CA TYR A 34 -3.28 1.04 4.48
C TYR A 34 -1.95 0.53 3.94
N TYR A 35 -1.68 0.66 2.65
CA TYR A 35 -0.34 0.38 2.11
C TYR A 35 0.71 1.31 2.72
N LEU A 36 0.43 2.60 2.91
CA LEU A 36 1.36 3.52 3.59
C LEU A 36 1.68 3.09 5.02
N LEU A 37 0.68 2.62 5.77
CA LEU A 37 0.89 2.08 7.12
C LEU A 37 1.82 0.87 7.11
N ALA A 38 1.58 -0.10 6.22
CA ALA A 38 2.42 -1.28 6.09
C ALA A 38 3.85 -0.93 5.62
N ALA A 39 3.97 0.00 4.66
CA ALA A 39 5.26 0.46 4.15
C ALA A 39 6.08 1.22 5.20
N ALA A 40 5.42 1.95 6.12
CA ALA A 40 6.07 2.61 7.25
C ALA A 40 6.72 1.62 8.22
N GLN A 41 6.26 0.36 8.23
CA GLN A 41 6.85 -0.73 9.00
C GLN A 41 7.98 -1.46 8.26
N GLY A 42 8.41 -0.96 7.08
CA GLY A 42 9.44 -1.60 6.26
C GLY A 42 8.92 -2.77 5.42
N PHE A 43 7.61 -2.86 5.18
CA PHE A 43 7.08 -3.93 4.36
C PHE A 43 7.28 -3.62 2.87
N SER A 44 8.27 -4.28 2.26
CA SER A 44 8.67 -4.09 0.85
C SER A 44 7.51 -4.30 -0.13
N ILE A 45 6.64 -5.28 0.14
CA ILE A 45 5.46 -5.54 -0.69
C ILE A 45 4.51 -4.34 -0.71
N ALA A 46 4.26 -3.71 0.45
CA ALA A 46 3.40 -2.52 0.49
C ALA A 46 4.03 -1.33 -0.24
N GLN A 47 5.35 -1.14 -0.14
CA GLN A 47 6.09 -0.12 -0.89
C GLN A 47 5.95 -0.32 -2.40
N TYR A 48 6.00 -1.57 -2.87
CA TYR A 48 5.75 -1.91 -4.28
C TYR A 48 4.33 -1.53 -4.73
N TYR A 49 3.31 -1.79 -3.90
CA TYR A 49 1.92 -1.42 -4.21
C TYR A 49 1.71 0.10 -4.21
N ILE A 50 2.35 0.85 -3.30
CA ILE A 50 2.36 2.32 -3.32
C ILE A 50 2.97 2.83 -4.63
N GLY A 51 4.09 2.25 -5.05
CA GLY A 51 4.73 2.57 -6.32
C GLY A 51 3.78 2.39 -7.51
N ASN A 52 2.96 1.33 -7.49
CA ASN A 52 1.90 1.11 -8.47
C ASN A 52 0.76 2.14 -8.36
N CYS A 53 0.34 2.50 -7.15
CA CYS A 53 -0.70 3.52 -6.95
C CYS A 53 -0.30 4.86 -7.57
N TYR A 54 0.92 5.32 -7.33
CA TYR A 54 1.45 6.53 -7.96
C TYR A 54 1.67 6.40 -9.46
N LYS A 55 2.04 5.21 -9.95
CA LYS A 55 2.23 4.95 -11.38
C LYS A 55 0.92 5.08 -12.16
N TRP A 56 -0.17 4.57 -11.60
CA TRP A 56 -1.47 4.47 -12.26
C TRP A 56 -2.50 5.51 -11.77
N GLY A 57 -2.17 6.33 -10.78
CA GLY A 57 -3.09 7.30 -10.18
C GLY A 57 -4.24 6.65 -9.40
N LYS A 58 -3.99 5.52 -8.74
CA LYS A 58 -5.02 4.78 -7.98
C LYS A 58 -5.11 5.32 -6.56
N GLY A 59 -6.13 6.14 -6.29
CA GLY A 59 -6.39 6.68 -4.94
C GLY A 59 -5.40 7.76 -4.49
N VAL A 60 -4.53 8.19 -5.40
CA VAL A 60 -3.55 9.26 -5.24
C VAL A 60 -3.30 9.87 -6.62
N GLU A 61 -2.84 11.11 -6.66
CA GLU A 61 -2.42 11.74 -7.92
C GLU A 61 -1.25 10.96 -8.55
N GLN A 62 -1.32 10.79 -9.87
CA GLN A 62 -0.27 10.09 -10.59
C GLN A 62 1.04 10.86 -10.50
N SER A 63 2.09 10.22 -9.96
CA SER A 63 3.42 10.80 -9.86
C SER A 63 4.49 9.77 -10.19
N LYS A 64 5.20 9.99 -11.29
CA LYS A 64 6.31 9.10 -11.69
C LYS A 64 7.48 9.18 -10.72
N GLU A 65 7.71 10.35 -10.14
CA GLU A 65 8.79 10.58 -9.17
C GLU A 65 8.54 9.79 -7.88
N GLU A 66 7.35 9.92 -7.30
CA GLU A 66 6.96 9.16 -6.11
C GLU A 66 6.90 7.66 -6.41
N SER A 67 6.39 7.25 -7.58
CA SER A 67 6.39 5.85 -8.00
C SER A 67 7.80 5.23 -7.99
N LEU A 68 8.78 5.89 -8.61
CA LEU A 68 10.16 5.43 -8.64
C LEU A 68 10.79 5.39 -7.24
N LYS A 69 10.51 6.39 -6.41
CA LYS A 69 10.99 6.44 -5.02
C LYS A 69 10.53 5.22 -4.22
N TYR A 70 9.23 4.88 -4.28
CA TYR A 70 8.69 3.74 -3.55
C TYR A 70 9.14 2.39 -4.14
N TYR A 71 9.35 2.29 -5.45
CA TYR A 71 9.96 1.09 -6.04
C TYR A 71 11.40 0.89 -5.57
N ASN A 72 12.22 1.94 -5.55
CA ASN A 72 13.59 1.85 -5.05
C ASN A 72 13.63 1.42 -3.58
N LEU A 73 12.76 1.99 -2.74
CA LEU A 73 12.56 1.58 -1.35
C LEU A 73 12.22 0.09 -1.24
N SER A 74 11.32 -0.42 -2.10
CA SER A 74 10.95 -1.84 -2.10
C SER A 74 12.10 -2.78 -2.47
N THR A 75 13.03 -2.31 -3.32
CA THR A 75 14.18 -3.10 -3.78
C THR A 75 15.38 -3.04 -2.82
N GLU A 76 15.54 -1.95 -2.05
CA GLU A 76 16.61 -1.85 -1.04
C GLU A 76 16.37 -2.76 0.17
N GLN A 77 15.14 -3.22 0.37
CA GLN A 77 14.74 -4.10 1.48
C GLN A 77 14.54 -5.57 1.05
N GLY A 78 14.96 -5.92 -0.17
CA GLY A 78 14.85 -7.27 -0.75
C GLY A 78 16.14 -8.07 -0.72
#